data_AF-A0A7S2U0K6-F1
#
_entry.id   AF-A0A7S2U0K6-F1
#
_cell.length_a   1.000
_cell.length_b   1.000
_cell.length_c   1.000
_cell.angle_alpha   90.00
_cell.angle_beta   90.00
_cell.angle_gamma   90.00
#
_symmetry.space_group_name_H-M   'P 1'
#
loop_
_entity.id
_entity.type
_entity.pdbx_description
1 polymer ?
#
loop_
_entity_poly.entity_id
_entity_poly.type
_entity_poly.pdbx_seq_one_letter_code
_entity_poly.pdbx_strand_id
1 'polypeptide(L)'
;IFELMWRDFFRFYCVKHGNDVFKLEGPKNMRRQWSRDSKLIEAWKNGRTGVPWVDANMRELQATGFMSNRGRQNVASYLVHDLKVDWRYGADHFESMLLDHDVCSNYGNWVAAAGLNGGRINRFNMSKQANDYDKQGRYVKLWCPELNGIPEKAIHSPWRLTTADQQHVNCVIGQDYPCPIVTPKTSYNGGGGNNFRNGARNNRKAKNFKGKGRVHRGRGQDFYTS
;
A
#
# COMPACT_ATOMS: atom_id res chain seq x y z
N ILE A 1 -9.08 3.90 -23.40
CA ILE A 1 -8.54 5.18 -23.91
C ILE A 1 -7.59 5.81 -22.90
N PHE A 2 -7.94 5.94 -21.62
CA PHE A 2 -7.11 6.63 -20.62
C PHE A 2 -5.71 6.00 -20.40
N GLU A 3 -5.63 4.68 -20.22
CA GLU A 3 -4.34 3.96 -20.05
C GLU A 3 -3.38 4.15 -21.24
N LEU A 4 -3.92 4.29 -22.46
CA LEU A 4 -3.13 4.53 -23.66
C LEU A 4 -2.54 5.94 -23.68
N MET A 5 -3.27 6.94 -23.18
CA MET A 5 -2.76 8.30 -23.07
C MET A 5 -1.61 8.39 -22.07
N TRP A 6 -1.68 7.62 -20.96
CA TRP A 6 -0.61 7.60 -19.97
C TRP A 6 0.67 6.97 -20.53
N ARG A 7 0.55 5.84 -21.23
CA ARG A 7 1.68 5.24 -21.97
C ARG A 7 2.33 6.25 -22.91
N ASP A 8 1.53 6.95 -23.71
CA ASP A 8 2.06 7.90 -24.68
C ASP A 8 2.68 9.13 -23.98
N PHE A 9 2.08 9.63 -22.89
CA PHE A 9 2.67 10.67 -22.05
C PHE A 9 4.06 10.27 -21.55
N PHE A 10 4.23 9.05 -21.00
CA PHE A 10 5.52 8.63 -20.47
C PHE A 10 6.58 8.44 -21.56
N ARG A 11 6.17 7.99 -22.75
CA ARG A 11 7.09 7.96 -23.91
C ARG A 11 7.59 9.35 -24.26
N PHE A 12 6.69 10.32 -24.41
CA PHE A 12 7.10 11.70 -24.68
C PHE A 12 7.91 12.32 -23.54
N TYR A 13 7.60 11.96 -22.29
CA TYR A 13 8.36 12.39 -21.12
C TYR A 13 9.81 11.88 -21.17
N CYS A 14 10.02 10.60 -21.45
CA CYS A 14 11.35 10.01 -21.60
C CYS A 14 12.09 10.56 -22.82
N VAL A 15 11.42 10.78 -23.95
CA VAL A 15 12.05 11.42 -25.13
C VAL A 15 12.52 12.84 -24.79
N LYS A 16 11.69 13.62 -24.10
CA LYS A 16 12.01 15.01 -23.73
C LYS A 16 13.18 15.10 -22.76
N HIS A 17 13.25 14.19 -21.79
CA HIS A 17 14.20 14.27 -20.67
C HIS A 17 15.40 13.33 -20.82
N GLY A 18 15.40 12.44 -21.82
CA GLY A 18 16.50 11.52 -22.11
C GLY A 18 16.95 10.76 -20.86
N ASN A 19 18.27 10.68 -20.66
CA ASN A 19 18.86 9.92 -19.57
C ASN A 19 18.59 10.49 -18.17
N ASP A 20 18.06 11.72 -18.06
CA ASP A 20 17.77 12.31 -16.75
C ASP A 20 16.65 11.58 -16.01
N VAL A 21 15.81 10.81 -16.72
CA VAL A 21 14.77 9.98 -16.10
C VAL A 21 15.33 8.83 -15.27
N PHE A 22 16.59 8.44 -15.48
CA PHE A 22 17.26 7.36 -14.74
C PHE A 22 18.14 7.88 -13.59
N LYS A 23 18.33 9.20 -13.50
CA LYS A 23 19.20 9.83 -12.49
C LYS A 23 18.46 9.99 -11.17
N LEU A 24 19.19 9.90 -10.06
CA LEU A 24 18.64 9.99 -8.71
C LEU A 24 17.81 11.26 -8.47
N GLU A 25 18.29 12.38 -8.99
CA GLU A 25 17.69 13.71 -8.88
C GLU A 25 16.53 13.93 -9.88
N GLY A 26 16.35 12.98 -10.81
CA GLY A 26 15.38 13.03 -11.89
C GLY A 26 15.55 14.23 -12.84
N PRO A 27 14.62 14.40 -13.79
CA PRO A 27 14.70 15.48 -14.80
C PRO A 27 14.62 16.91 -14.27
N LYS A 28 14.23 17.07 -13.00
CA LYS A 28 14.20 18.38 -12.32
C LYS A 28 15.43 18.67 -11.48
N ASN A 29 16.42 17.76 -11.46
CA ASN A 29 17.65 17.89 -10.69
C ASN A 29 17.38 18.23 -9.21
N MET A 30 16.38 17.59 -8.60
CA MET A 30 15.99 17.83 -7.22
C MET A 30 16.78 16.94 -6.26
N ARG A 31 17.61 17.55 -5.42
CA ARG A 31 18.40 16.83 -4.41
C ARG A 31 17.54 16.45 -3.22
N ARG A 32 17.57 15.17 -2.86
CA ARG A 32 16.98 14.62 -1.63
C ARG A 32 17.93 13.62 -1.01
N GLN A 33 17.85 13.47 0.30
CA GLN A 33 18.55 12.38 0.99
C GLN A 33 17.74 11.10 0.86
N TRP A 34 18.39 10.07 0.32
CA TRP A 34 17.80 8.75 0.10
C TRP A 34 18.57 7.71 0.90
N SER A 35 17.83 6.83 1.56
CA SER A 35 18.41 5.63 2.17
C SER A 35 18.81 4.64 1.09
N ARG A 36 19.96 3.99 1.29
CA ARG A 36 20.42 2.84 0.50
C ARG A 36 20.63 1.61 1.40
N ASP A 37 19.92 1.58 2.52
CA ASP A 37 19.97 0.48 3.47
C ASP A 37 19.45 -0.80 2.80
N SER A 38 20.34 -1.77 2.60
CA SER A 38 20.04 -3.04 1.96
C SER A 38 18.97 -3.82 2.71
N LYS A 39 18.87 -3.69 4.04
CA LYS A 39 17.84 -4.39 4.82
C LYS A 39 16.44 -3.88 4.51
N LEU A 40 16.29 -2.56 4.35
CA LEU A 40 15.01 -1.95 3.97
C LEU A 40 14.58 -2.36 2.57
N ILE A 41 15.54 -2.32 1.63
CA ILE A 41 15.32 -2.70 0.23
C ILE A 41 14.90 -4.16 0.14
N GLU A 42 15.64 -5.07 0.76
CA GLU A 42 15.35 -6.50 0.68
C GLU A 42 14.07 -6.87 1.42
N ALA A 43 13.76 -6.23 2.55
CA ALA A 43 12.49 -6.46 3.22
C ALA A 43 11.29 -5.99 2.37
N TRP A 44 11.42 -4.87 1.65
CA TRP A 44 10.39 -4.40 0.72
C TRP A 44 10.23 -5.34 -0.48
N LYS A 45 11.32 -5.70 -1.17
CA LYS A 45 11.30 -6.61 -2.32
C LYS A 45 10.66 -7.96 -1.99
N ASN A 46 10.98 -8.52 -0.82
CA ASN A 46 10.49 -9.84 -0.41
C ASN A 46 9.13 -9.82 0.30
N GLY A 47 8.46 -8.66 0.41
CA GLY A 47 7.18 -8.55 1.14
C GLY A 47 7.29 -8.97 2.60
N ARG A 48 8.30 -8.44 3.30
CA ARG A 48 8.59 -8.66 4.73
C ARG A 48 8.70 -7.35 5.50
N THR A 49 7.93 -6.34 5.09
CA THR A 49 7.93 -5.00 5.71
C THR A 49 7.16 -4.97 7.04
N GLY A 50 6.32 -5.98 7.30
CA GLY A 50 5.42 -6.01 8.44
C GLY A 50 4.17 -5.15 8.24
N VAL A 51 3.96 -4.61 7.04
CA VAL A 51 2.73 -3.93 6.62
C VAL A 51 1.98 -4.85 5.65
N PRO A 52 0.90 -5.54 6.09
CA PRO A 52 0.28 -6.61 5.32
C PRO A 52 -0.16 -6.23 3.92
N TRP A 53 -0.68 -5.00 3.75
CA TRP A 53 -1.07 -4.49 2.44
C TRP A 53 0.09 -4.35 1.46
N VAL A 54 1.25 -3.88 1.94
CA VAL A 54 2.46 -3.76 1.11
C VAL A 54 3.01 -5.16 0.83
N ASP A 55 3.11 -5.99 1.85
CA ASP A 55 3.68 -7.33 1.75
C ASP A 55 2.88 -8.22 0.80
N ALA A 56 1.55 -8.15 0.85
CA ALA A 56 0.68 -8.89 -0.05
C ALA A 56 0.91 -8.51 -1.53
N ASN A 57 1.01 -7.21 -1.82
CA ASN A 57 1.29 -6.75 -3.18
C ASN A 57 2.67 -7.19 -3.66
N MET A 58 3.71 -7.07 -2.81
CA MET A 58 5.06 -7.49 -3.18
C MET A 58 5.16 -9.00 -3.41
N ARG A 59 4.44 -9.80 -2.63
CA ARG A 59 4.36 -11.25 -2.81
C ARG A 59 3.54 -11.65 -4.06
N GLU A 60 2.47 -10.94 -4.38
CA GLU A 60 1.75 -11.11 -5.65
C GLU A 60 2.68 -10.88 -6.84
N LEU A 61 3.43 -9.77 -6.83
CA LEU A 61 4.40 -9.46 -7.89
C LEU A 61 5.45 -10.56 -8.01
N GLN A 62 5.97 -11.05 -6.89
CA GLN A 62 6.98 -12.10 -6.88
C GLN A 62 6.47 -13.42 -7.45
N ALA A 63 5.22 -13.79 -7.13
CA ALA A 63 4.65 -15.06 -7.54
C ALA A 63 4.14 -15.05 -9.00
N THR A 64 3.68 -13.89 -9.49
CA THR A 64 2.92 -13.81 -10.75
C THR A 64 3.58 -12.97 -11.84
N GLY A 65 4.53 -12.10 -11.47
CA GLY A 65 5.07 -11.07 -12.36
C GLY A 65 4.05 -9.99 -12.73
N PHE A 66 2.92 -9.93 -12.03
CA PHE A 66 1.87 -8.93 -12.22
C PHE A 66 1.56 -8.22 -10.90
N MET A 67 1.14 -6.96 -10.98
CA MET A 67 0.59 -6.23 -9.84
C MET A 67 -0.42 -5.19 -10.34
N SER A 68 -1.56 -5.08 -9.67
CA SER A 68 -2.56 -4.05 -10.00
C SER A 68 -1.95 -2.63 -9.98
N ASN A 69 -2.44 -1.72 -10.82
CA ASN A 69 -1.95 -0.33 -10.84
C ASN A 69 -2.04 0.35 -9.46
N ARG A 70 -3.13 0.10 -8.73
CA ARG A 70 -3.30 0.58 -7.35
C ARG A 70 -2.24 0.00 -6.41
N GLY A 71 -1.91 -1.28 -6.56
CA GLY A 71 -0.81 -1.94 -5.87
C GLY A 71 0.53 -1.25 -6.13
N ARG A 72 0.86 -1.03 -7.40
CA ARG A 72 2.11 -0.37 -7.84
C ARG A 72 2.28 1.00 -7.19
N GLN A 73 1.21 1.81 -7.18
CA GLN A 73 1.20 3.12 -6.53
C GLN A 73 1.42 3.05 -5.02
N ASN A 74 0.81 2.08 -4.34
CA ASN A 74 0.94 1.91 -2.89
C ASN A 74 2.35 1.49 -2.49
N VAL A 75 2.91 0.47 -3.13
CA VAL A 75 4.25 -0.03 -2.79
C VAL A 75 5.34 0.99 -3.15
N ALA A 76 5.17 1.74 -4.25
CA ALA A 76 6.07 2.83 -4.61
C ALA A 76 6.00 3.99 -3.61
N SER A 77 4.79 4.42 -3.22
CA SER A 77 4.62 5.44 -2.18
C SER A 77 5.25 5.00 -0.86
N TYR A 78 5.08 3.74 -0.45
CA TYR A 78 5.66 3.23 0.79
C TYR A 78 7.20 3.26 0.75
N LEU A 79 7.81 2.77 -0.34
CA LEU A 79 9.26 2.79 -0.52
C LEU A 79 9.83 4.22 -0.44
N VAL A 80 9.20 5.14 -1.16
CA VAL A 80 9.67 6.53 -1.31
C VAL A 80 9.41 7.37 -0.05
N HIS A 81 8.23 7.28 0.56
CA HIS A 81 7.80 8.25 1.57
C HIS A 81 7.87 7.74 3.00
N ASP A 82 7.75 6.43 3.20
CA ASP A 82 7.78 5.82 4.53
C ASP A 82 9.17 5.23 4.79
N LEU A 83 9.73 4.46 3.87
CA LEU A 83 11.11 3.94 3.99
C LEU A 83 12.18 4.96 3.58
N LYS A 84 11.82 5.98 2.79
CA LYS A 84 12.74 6.99 2.24
C LYS A 84 13.91 6.39 1.48
N VAL A 85 13.67 5.27 0.80
CA VAL A 85 14.69 4.55 0.01
C VAL A 85 14.81 5.17 -1.38
N ASP A 86 16.02 5.14 -1.92
CA ASP A 86 16.32 5.53 -3.30
C ASP A 86 15.37 4.81 -4.26
N TRP A 87 14.53 5.60 -4.93
CA TRP A 87 13.42 5.13 -5.74
C TRP A 87 13.86 4.21 -6.89
N ARG A 88 15.13 4.33 -7.34
CA ARG A 88 15.67 3.53 -8.44
C ARG A 88 15.72 2.04 -8.10
N TYR A 89 15.92 1.68 -6.83
CA TYR A 89 15.82 0.28 -6.41
C TYR A 89 14.42 -0.30 -6.63
N GLY A 90 13.39 0.54 -6.53
CA GLY A 90 12.02 0.15 -6.86
C GLY A 90 11.83 -0.01 -8.36
N ALA A 91 12.33 0.94 -9.16
CA ALA A 91 12.29 0.88 -10.62
C ALA A 91 13.00 -0.36 -11.17
N ASP A 92 14.23 -0.61 -10.72
CA ASP A 92 15.05 -1.74 -11.15
C ASP A 92 14.41 -3.08 -10.75
N HIS A 93 13.79 -3.15 -9.55
CA HIS A 93 13.08 -4.35 -9.13
C HIS A 93 11.81 -4.60 -9.96
N PHE A 94 11.06 -3.54 -10.29
CA PHE A 94 9.88 -3.65 -11.14
C PHE A 94 10.25 -4.05 -12.55
N GLU A 95 11.37 -3.54 -13.08
CA GLU A 95 11.93 -3.96 -14.36
C GLU A 95 12.29 -5.44 -14.39
N SER A 96 12.83 -5.99 -13.29
CA SER A 96 13.18 -7.41 -13.23
C SER A 96 11.98 -8.35 -13.05
N MET A 97 10.82 -7.85 -12.60
CA MET A 97 9.68 -8.68 -12.18
C MET A 97 8.44 -8.55 -13.05
N LEU A 98 8.14 -7.35 -13.57
CA LEU A 98 6.89 -7.10 -14.28
C LEU A 98 6.89 -7.69 -15.68
N LEU A 99 5.91 -8.54 -15.97
CA LEU A 99 5.70 -9.12 -17.30
C LEU A 99 5.26 -8.07 -18.33
N ASP A 100 4.60 -7.01 -17.88
CA ASP A 100 4.13 -5.89 -18.71
C ASP A 100 5.07 -4.68 -18.68
N HIS A 101 6.36 -4.92 -18.37
CA HIS A 101 7.35 -3.86 -18.24
C HIS A 101 7.51 -3.06 -19.56
N ASP A 102 7.40 -1.74 -19.44
CA ASP A 102 7.79 -0.75 -20.43
C ASP A 102 8.66 0.29 -19.72
N VAL A 103 9.88 0.53 -20.22
CA VAL A 103 10.90 1.38 -19.57
C VAL A 103 10.34 2.77 -19.26
N CYS A 104 9.65 3.39 -20.22
CA CYS A 104 9.15 4.75 -20.06
C CYS A 104 8.08 4.81 -18.97
N SER A 105 7.15 3.85 -19.01
CA SER A 105 6.06 3.75 -18.06
C SER A 105 6.56 3.39 -16.66
N ASN A 106 7.54 2.49 -16.53
CA ASN A 106 8.12 2.10 -15.25
C ASN A 106 8.88 3.28 -14.61
N TYR A 107 9.96 3.75 -15.25
CA TYR A 107 10.79 4.82 -14.70
C TYR A 107 10.02 6.13 -14.56
N GLY A 108 9.14 6.46 -15.49
CA GLY A 108 8.29 7.64 -15.38
C GLY A 108 7.38 7.60 -14.16
N ASN A 109 6.73 6.47 -13.88
CA ASN A 109 5.90 6.31 -12.67
C ASN A 109 6.73 6.41 -11.39
N TRP A 110 7.93 5.84 -11.37
CA TRP A 110 8.82 5.92 -10.21
C TRP A 110 9.36 7.33 -9.97
N VAL A 111 9.72 8.07 -11.03
CA VAL A 111 10.07 9.51 -10.95
C VAL A 111 8.88 10.32 -10.41
N ALA A 112 7.65 9.99 -10.83
CA ALA A 112 6.44 10.64 -10.31
C ALA A 112 6.20 10.32 -8.83
N ALA A 113 6.32 9.05 -8.42
CA ALA A 113 6.21 8.63 -7.03
C ALA A 113 7.28 9.30 -6.15
N ALA A 114 8.51 9.41 -6.65
CA ALA A 114 9.60 10.16 -6.03
C ALA A 114 9.33 11.67 -5.93
N GLY A 115 8.33 12.19 -6.64
CA GLY A 115 8.02 13.62 -6.69
C GLY A 115 9.07 14.44 -7.44
N LEU A 116 9.66 13.84 -8.47
CA LEU A 116 10.74 14.41 -9.29
C LEU A 116 10.25 14.83 -10.70
N ASN A 117 8.99 14.56 -11.03
CA ASN A 117 8.36 14.98 -12.28
C ASN A 117 7.84 16.43 -12.28
N GLY A 118 7.90 17.12 -11.12
CA GLY A 118 7.38 18.48 -10.94
C GLY A 118 5.86 18.59 -10.81
N GLY A 119 5.16 17.46 -10.71
CA GLY A 119 3.71 17.40 -10.48
C GLY A 119 3.35 17.23 -9.00
N ARG A 120 2.07 16.92 -8.74
CA ARG A 120 1.57 16.61 -7.40
C ARG A 120 2.22 15.31 -6.87
N ILE A 121 2.76 15.38 -5.67
CA ILE A 121 3.28 14.20 -4.95
C ILE A 121 2.11 13.43 -4.33
N ASN A 122 1.94 12.18 -4.73
CA ASN A 122 0.91 11.30 -4.18
C ASN A 122 1.50 10.43 -3.07
N ARG A 123 1.31 10.86 -1.82
CA ARG A 123 1.61 10.05 -0.64
C ARG A 123 0.35 9.33 -0.18
N PHE A 124 0.41 8.02 -0.10
CA PHE A 124 -0.70 7.19 0.37
C PHE A 124 -0.54 6.81 1.86
N ASN A 125 -1.68 6.63 2.53
CA ASN A 125 -1.73 6.02 3.86
C ASN A 125 -2.09 4.54 3.69
N MET A 126 -1.15 3.64 3.97
CA MET A 126 -1.32 2.20 3.74
C MET A 126 -2.52 1.62 4.49
N SER A 127 -2.76 2.05 5.73
CA SER A 127 -3.92 1.59 6.51
C SER A 127 -5.24 2.05 5.89
N LYS A 128 -5.30 3.28 5.34
CA LYS A 128 -6.49 3.74 4.62
C LYS A 128 -6.71 2.93 3.34
N GLN A 129 -5.67 2.79 2.53
CA GLN A 129 -5.74 2.07 1.25
C GLN A 129 -6.17 0.62 1.44
N ALA A 130 -5.59 -0.07 2.43
CA ALA A 130 -5.96 -1.43 2.74
C ALA A 130 -7.44 -1.56 3.15
N ASN A 131 -7.96 -0.61 3.93
CA ASN A 131 -9.39 -0.60 4.32
C ASN A 131 -10.33 -0.27 3.16
N ASP A 132 -9.91 0.61 2.24
CA ASP A 132 -10.70 1.02 1.08
C ASP A 132 -10.80 -0.11 0.04
N TYR A 133 -9.72 -0.87 -0.18
CA TYR A 133 -9.61 -1.87 -1.24
C TYR A 133 -9.71 -3.34 -0.78
N ASP A 134 -9.40 -3.64 0.48
CA ASP A 134 -9.43 -5.00 1.03
C ASP A 134 -10.03 -5.04 2.44
N LYS A 135 -11.23 -4.46 2.60
CA LYS A 135 -11.90 -4.35 3.91
C LYS A 135 -11.99 -5.65 4.71
N GLN A 136 -12.11 -6.80 4.04
CA GLN A 136 -12.22 -8.13 4.68
C GLN A 136 -10.86 -8.82 4.84
N GLY A 137 -9.77 -8.24 4.31
CA GLY A 137 -8.44 -8.84 4.38
C GLY A 137 -8.25 -10.07 3.48
N ARG A 138 -9.13 -10.29 2.49
CA ARG A 138 -9.07 -11.51 1.66
C ARG A 138 -7.83 -11.51 0.79
N TYR A 139 -7.49 -10.35 0.21
CA TYR A 139 -6.31 -10.21 -0.62
C TYR A 139 -5.04 -10.37 0.21
N VAL A 140 -4.98 -9.73 1.39
CA VAL A 140 -3.86 -9.92 2.32
C VAL A 140 -3.70 -11.39 2.73
N LYS A 141 -4.79 -12.06 3.09
CA LYS A 141 -4.76 -13.48 3.49
C LYS A 141 -4.33 -14.43 2.39
N LEU A 142 -4.68 -14.11 1.14
CA LEU A 142 -4.25 -14.89 -0.03
C LEU A 142 -2.72 -14.89 -0.18
N TRP A 143 -2.09 -13.72 -0.05
CA TRP A 143 -0.66 -13.54 -0.30
C TRP A 143 0.22 -13.62 0.97
N CYS A 144 -0.37 -13.46 2.15
CA CYS A 144 0.25 -13.62 3.45
C CYS A 144 -0.52 -14.68 4.27
N PRO A 145 -0.39 -15.98 3.92
CA PRO A 145 -1.17 -17.05 4.53
C PRO A 145 -0.92 -17.21 6.03
N GLU A 146 0.23 -16.76 6.55
CA GLU A 146 0.50 -16.70 7.98
C GLU A 146 -0.49 -15.79 8.75
N LEU A 147 -1.15 -14.85 8.06
CA LEU A 147 -2.15 -13.96 8.64
C LEU A 147 -3.59 -14.48 8.56
N ASN A 148 -3.81 -15.72 8.09
CA ASN A 148 -5.15 -16.28 7.89
C ASN A 148 -6.01 -16.29 9.15
N GLY A 149 -5.40 -16.56 10.31
CA GLY A 149 -6.07 -16.58 11.61
C GLY A 149 -6.50 -15.20 12.12
N ILE A 150 -5.97 -14.12 11.54
CA ILE A 150 -6.22 -12.76 12.05
C ILE A 150 -7.64 -12.29 11.67
N PRO A 151 -8.41 -11.75 12.62
CA PRO A 151 -9.75 -11.20 12.35
C PRO A 151 -9.71 -10.03 11.36
N GLU A 152 -10.76 -9.86 10.58
CA GLU A 152 -10.87 -8.82 9.53
C GLU A 152 -10.58 -7.41 10.06
N LYS A 153 -10.99 -7.09 11.29
CA LYS A 153 -10.77 -5.77 11.90
C LYS A 153 -9.29 -5.48 12.24
N ALA A 154 -8.48 -6.52 12.37
CA ALA A 154 -7.08 -6.44 12.78
C ALA A 154 -6.09 -6.79 11.66
N ILE A 155 -6.57 -7.35 10.53
CA ILE A 155 -5.72 -7.87 9.45
C ILE A 155 -4.75 -6.83 8.86
N HIS A 156 -5.15 -5.55 8.85
CA HIS A 156 -4.33 -4.44 8.33
C HIS A 156 -3.49 -3.74 9.41
N SER A 157 -3.53 -4.21 10.65
CA SER A 157 -2.72 -3.71 11.77
C SER A 157 -2.45 -4.81 12.81
N PRO A 158 -1.88 -5.96 12.41
CA PRO A 158 -1.74 -7.12 13.28
C PRO A 158 -0.79 -6.87 14.46
N TRP A 159 0.17 -5.95 14.31
CA TRP A 159 1.05 -5.48 15.39
C TRP A 159 0.32 -4.79 16.56
N ARG A 160 -0.99 -4.51 16.44
CA ARG A 160 -1.81 -3.96 17.53
C ARG A 160 -2.48 -5.04 18.38
N LEU A 161 -2.39 -6.31 17.98
CA LEU A 161 -2.93 -7.43 18.77
C LEU A 161 -2.13 -7.58 20.06
N THR A 162 -2.84 -7.86 21.16
CA THR A 162 -2.19 -8.22 22.42
C THR A 162 -1.49 -9.57 22.29
N THR A 163 -0.53 -9.87 23.16
CA THR A 163 0.14 -11.18 23.17
C THR A 163 -0.86 -12.33 23.31
N ALA A 164 -1.91 -12.15 24.12
CA ALA A 164 -2.96 -13.15 24.29
C ALA A 164 -3.77 -13.36 22.99
N ASP A 165 -4.11 -12.28 22.28
CA ASP A 165 -4.82 -12.38 21.00
C ASP A 165 -3.94 -13.02 19.92
N GLN A 166 -2.65 -12.70 19.87
CA GLN A 166 -1.67 -13.31 18.95
C GLN A 166 -1.55 -14.82 19.14
N GLN A 167 -1.51 -15.28 20.40
CA GLN A 167 -1.56 -16.70 20.74
C GLN A 167 -2.88 -17.34 20.31
N HIS A 168 -4.01 -16.68 20.54
CA HIS A 168 -5.32 -17.21 20.17
C HIS A 168 -5.48 -17.41 18.64
N VAL A 169 -4.88 -16.52 17.84
CA VAL A 169 -4.93 -16.60 16.36
C VAL A 169 -3.75 -17.37 15.76
N ASN A 170 -2.88 -17.95 16.59
CA ASN A 170 -1.66 -18.67 16.18
C ASN A 170 -0.77 -17.88 15.22
N CYS A 171 -0.57 -16.59 15.47
CA CYS A 171 0.33 -15.74 14.70
C CYS A 171 1.02 -14.72 15.62
N VAL A 172 2.29 -14.96 15.93
CA VAL A 172 3.15 -14.11 16.75
C VAL A 172 3.88 -13.11 15.88
N ILE A 173 3.60 -11.83 16.09
CA ILE A 173 4.24 -10.73 15.35
C ILE A 173 5.68 -10.55 15.83
N GLY A 174 6.62 -10.56 14.89
CA GLY A 174 8.07 -10.62 15.12
C GLY A 174 8.65 -12.03 14.96
N GLN A 175 7.81 -13.07 14.91
CA GLN A 175 8.24 -14.46 14.72
C GLN A 175 7.61 -15.06 13.45
N ASP A 176 6.29 -15.19 13.42
CA ASP A 176 5.56 -15.79 12.30
C ASP A 176 5.34 -14.80 11.15
N TYR A 177 5.14 -13.52 11.50
CA TYR A 177 5.03 -12.41 10.57
C TYR A 177 5.86 -11.22 11.10
N PRO A 178 6.62 -10.49 10.26
CA PRO A 178 7.54 -9.45 10.73
C PRO A 178 6.83 -8.29 11.45
N CYS A 179 7.53 -7.69 12.41
CA CYS A 179 7.15 -6.38 12.95
C CYS A 179 7.23 -5.30 11.86
N PRO A 180 6.34 -4.30 11.87
CA PRO A 180 6.38 -3.21 10.91
C PRO A 180 7.70 -2.44 11.03
N ILE A 181 8.45 -2.34 9.93
CA ILE A 181 9.71 -1.58 9.86
C ILE A 181 9.47 -0.10 10.17
N VAL A 182 8.37 0.43 9.64
CA VAL A 182 7.86 1.76 9.95
C VAL A 182 6.42 1.62 10.37
N THR A 183 6.11 2.04 11.61
CA THR A 183 4.75 2.05 12.11
C THR A 183 3.89 2.99 11.26
N PRO A 184 2.83 2.50 10.58
CA PRO A 184 1.99 3.37 9.76
C PRO A 184 1.32 4.46 10.60
N LYS A 185 1.29 5.69 10.07
CA LYS A 185 0.58 6.81 10.71
C LYS A 185 -0.92 6.49 10.76
N THR A 186 -1.46 6.23 11.94
CA THR A 186 -2.89 5.96 12.08
C THR A 186 -3.73 7.23 11.95
N SER A 187 -4.80 7.13 11.16
CA SER A 187 -5.91 8.09 11.15
C SER A 187 -7.14 7.53 11.86
N TYR A 188 -6.96 6.76 12.95
CA TYR A 188 -8.08 6.19 13.70
C TYR A 188 -8.28 6.92 15.03
N ASN A 189 -9.25 7.83 15.06
CA ASN A 189 -9.93 8.26 16.28
C ASN A 189 -10.98 7.20 16.61
N GLY A 190 -10.80 6.47 17.71
CA GLY A 190 -11.81 5.53 18.16
C GLY A 190 -11.35 4.72 19.36
N GLY A 191 -11.66 5.23 20.55
CA GLY A 191 -11.67 4.44 21.78
C GLY A 191 -12.69 3.30 21.66
N GLY A 192 -12.34 2.16 22.24
CA GLY A 192 -13.19 0.98 22.25
C GLY A 192 -12.38 -0.24 22.64
N GLY A 193 -12.26 -0.46 23.95
CA GLY A 193 -11.63 -1.66 24.50
C GLY A 193 -12.35 -2.95 24.11
N ASN A 194 -11.59 -4.04 24.23
CA ASN A 194 -11.99 -5.45 24.27
C ASN A 194 -13.44 -5.78 23.90
N ASN A 195 -13.63 -6.30 22.69
CA ASN A 195 -14.80 -7.09 22.34
C ASN A 195 -14.39 -8.40 21.63
N PHE A 196 -13.47 -9.13 22.24
CA PHE A 196 -13.39 -10.58 22.12
C PHE A 196 -14.16 -11.22 23.29
N ARG A 197 -15.50 -11.18 23.24
CA ARG A 197 -16.33 -12.02 24.12
C ARG A 197 -17.53 -12.58 23.37
N ASN A 198 -17.71 -13.88 23.60
CA ASN A 198 -18.64 -14.83 23.01
C ASN A 198 -20.09 -14.35 22.86
N GLY A 199 -20.70 -14.78 21.76
CA GLY A 199 -22.14 -14.72 21.56
C GLY A 199 -22.87 -15.63 22.55
N ALA A 200 -23.69 -15.02 23.40
CA ALA A 200 -24.80 -15.65 24.08
C ALA A 200 -26.02 -14.74 23.93
N ARG A 201 -27.12 -15.32 23.43
CA ARG A 201 -28.41 -14.69 23.15
C ARG A 201 -28.99 -14.02 24.42
N ASN A 202 -29.61 -12.86 24.28
CA ASN A 202 -31.01 -12.71 24.71
C ASN A 202 -31.75 -11.50 24.13
N ASN A 203 -33.03 -11.74 23.93
CA ASN A 203 -34.06 -10.95 23.27
C ASN A 203 -34.59 -9.84 24.20
N ARG A 204 -34.85 -8.61 23.69
CA ARG A 204 -35.88 -7.69 24.19
C ARG A 204 -36.06 -6.41 23.35
N LYS A 205 -37.24 -6.33 22.74
CA LYS A 205 -38.17 -5.20 22.48
C LYS A 205 -37.67 -3.85 21.93
N ALA A 206 -38.35 -3.48 20.85
CA ALA A 206 -38.36 -2.24 20.09
C ALA A 206 -38.68 -0.95 20.88
N LYS A 207 -38.22 0.20 20.34
CA LYS A 207 -38.97 1.47 20.28
C LYS A 207 -38.52 2.30 19.06
N ASN A 208 -39.52 2.82 18.35
CA ASN A 208 -39.46 3.72 17.19
C ASN A 208 -38.76 5.05 17.48
N PHE A 209 -38.08 5.64 16.49
CA PHE A 209 -38.07 7.10 16.28
C PHE A 209 -37.90 7.47 14.79
N LYS A 210 -38.72 8.44 14.35
CA LYS A 210 -38.86 8.96 12.99
C LYS A 210 -37.71 9.91 12.61
N GLY A 211 -37.22 9.77 11.38
CA GLY A 211 -37.09 10.81 10.35
C GLY A 211 -36.07 11.96 10.55
N LYS A 212 -35.10 12.05 9.64
CA LYS A 212 -35.03 13.10 8.61
C LYS A 212 -33.85 12.84 7.66
N GLY A 213 -34.17 12.70 6.38
CA GLY A 213 -33.19 12.61 5.32
C GLY A 213 -32.41 13.91 5.15
N ARG A 214 -31.11 13.78 4.91
CA ARG A 214 -30.32 14.82 4.24
C ARG A 214 -29.46 14.14 3.19
N VAL A 215 -29.88 14.37 1.96
CA VAL A 215 -29.14 14.10 0.73
C VAL A 215 -27.80 14.85 0.80
N HIS A 216 -26.69 14.12 0.82
CA HIS A 216 -25.40 14.69 0.44
C HIS A 216 -25.14 14.29 -1.01
N ARG A 217 -25.38 15.26 -1.90
CA ARG A 217 -24.91 15.24 -3.28
C ARG A 217 -23.39 15.16 -3.27
N GLY A 218 -22.86 14.14 -3.93
CA GLY A 218 -21.44 13.99 -4.16
C GLY A 218 -20.87 15.11 -5.03
N ARG A 219 -19.56 15.31 -4.88
CA ARG A 219 -18.58 15.62 -5.93
C ARG A 219 -17.19 15.54 -5.29
N GLY A 220 -16.73 14.32 -5.07
CA GLY A 220 -15.32 13.98 -5.02
C GLY A 220 -15.03 13.24 -6.31
N GLN A 221 -14.69 13.98 -7.36
CA GLN A 221 -14.26 13.39 -8.62
C GLN A 221 -12.82 12.92 -8.38
N ASP A 222 -12.69 11.73 -7.80
CA ASP A 222 -11.41 11.04 -7.67
C ASP A 222 -11.01 10.58 -9.07
N PHE A 223 -10.37 11.48 -9.79
CA PHE A 223 -9.75 11.17 -11.07
C PHE A 223 -8.55 10.25 -10.83
N TYR A 224 -8.39 9.29 -11.75
CA TYR A 224 -7.31 8.31 -11.90
C TYR A 224 -7.66 6.86 -11.49
N THR A 225 -8.13 6.15 -12.54
CA THR A 225 -7.97 4.73 -12.95
C THR A 225 -8.83 3.64 -12.32
N SER A 226 -9.48 2.89 -13.23
CA SER A 226 -10.11 1.56 -13.08
C SER A 226 -9.10 0.47 -12.73
#